data_AF-A0A956VJ02-F1
#
_entry.id   AF-A0A956VJ02-F1
#
_cell.length_a   1.000
_cell.length_b   1.000
_cell.length_c   1.000
_cell.angle_alpha   90.00
_cell.angle_beta   90.00
_cell.angle_gamma   90.00
#
_symmetry.space_group_name_H-M   'P 1'
#
loop_
_entity.id
_entity.type
_entity.pdbx_description
1 polymer ?
#
loop_
_entity_poly.entity_id
_entity_poly.type
_entity_poly.pdbx_seq_one_letter_code
_entity_poly.pdbx_strand_id
1 'polypeptide(L)'
;MDQPAEPDYQPIIEGIVTDIRPELRSGRVATYIPELARVSPDHFGIAVSTPGGRTFATGDATTPFSIQSISKLFTLTLAMQLAGDSLWERLDREPSGNPFNSLV
;
A
#
# COMPACT_ATOMS: atom_id res chain seq x y z
N MET A 1 14.14 -26.15 -17.37
CA MET A 1 13.51 -24.94 -17.92
C MET A 1 14.22 -23.78 -17.28
N ASP A 2 15.12 -23.11 -17.99
CA ASP A 2 15.81 -21.93 -17.47
C ASP A 2 14.75 -20.86 -17.19
N GLN A 3 14.59 -20.47 -15.92
CA GLN A 3 13.87 -19.24 -15.62
C GLN A 3 14.72 -18.06 -16.09
N PRO A 4 14.14 -17.06 -16.78
CA PRO A 4 14.87 -15.86 -17.11
C PRO A 4 15.42 -15.22 -15.83
N ALA A 5 16.61 -14.62 -15.93
CA ALA A 5 17.19 -13.88 -14.82
C ALA A 5 16.20 -12.79 -14.37
N GLU A 6 15.94 -12.74 -13.07
CA GLU A 6 14.99 -11.80 -12.51
C GLU A 6 15.46 -10.35 -12.73
N PRO A 7 14.59 -9.44 -13.19
CA PRO A 7 14.96 -8.05 -13.43
C PRO A 7 15.56 -7.40 -12.19
N ASP A 8 16.57 -6.55 -12.40
CA ASP A 8 17.07 -5.67 -11.34
C ASP A 8 16.18 -4.43 -11.25
N TYR A 9 15.36 -4.36 -10.21
CA TYR A 9 14.45 -3.25 -9.98
C TYR A 9 15.12 -2.06 -9.27
N GLN A 10 16.34 -2.22 -8.74
CA GLN A 10 17.03 -1.18 -7.97
C GLN A 10 17.16 0.15 -8.73
N PRO A 11 17.71 0.20 -9.95
CA PRO A 11 17.87 1.48 -10.67
C PRO A 11 16.53 2.13 -11.01
N ILE A 12 15.48 1.32 -11.20
CA ILE A 12 14.14 1.81 -11.52
C ILE A 12 13.53 2.52 -10.31
N ILE A 13 13.53 1.87 -9.15
CA ILE A 13 12.94 2.46 -7.94
C ILE A 13 13.72 3.68 -7.46
N GLU A 14 15.05 3.70 -7.62
CA GLU A 14 15.89 4.86 -7.35
C GLU A 14 15.54 6.04 -8.27
N GLY A 15 15.38 5.78 -9.58
CA GLY A 15 14.91 6.78 -10.53
C GLY A 15 13.56 7.38 -10.14
N ILE A 16 12.59 6.55 -9.75
CA ILE A 16 11.28 7.02 -9.29
C ILE A 16 11.40 7.94 -8.07
N VAL A 17 12.24 7.57 -7.08
CA VAL A 17 12.47 8.42 -5.90
C VAL A 17 13.06 9.77 -6.30
N THR A 18 14.01 9.78 -7.24
CA THR A 18 14.59 11.02 -7.74
C THR A 18 13.54 11.89 -8.43
N ASP A 19 12.73 11.30 -9.30
CA ASP A 19 11.75 12.00 -10.11
C ASP A 19 10.60 12.60 -9.27
N ILE A 20 10.16 11.89 -8.23
CA ILE A 20 9.04 12.33 -7.39
C ILE A 20 9.45 13.28 -6.26
N ARG A 21 10.74 13.36 -5.93
CA ARG A 21 11.24 14.18 -4.82
C ARG A 21 10.75 15.65 -4.84
N PRO A 22 10.69 16.35 -5.98
CA PRO A 22 10.14 17.71 -6.05
C PRO A 22 8.65 17.79 -5.69
N GLU A 23 7.90 16.70 -5.87
CA GLU A 23 6.44 16.65 -5.75
C GLU A 23 5.94 16.18 -4.38
N LEU A 24 6.82 15.78 -3.45
CA LEU A 24 6.44 15.20 -2.15
C LEU A 24 5.50 16.09 -1.33
N ARG A 25 5.55 17.40 -1.54
CA ARG A 25 4.74 18.40 -0.83
C ARG A 25 3.49 18.86 -1.58
N SER A 26 3.20 18.27 -2.75
CA SER A 26 1.97 18.57 -3.51
C SER A 26 0.70 18.12 -2.77
N GLY A 27 0.83 17.09 -1.92
CA GLY A 27 -0.26 16.55 -1.09
C GLY A 27 -0.38 17.20 0.29
N ARG A 28 -1.38 16.75 1.05
CA ARG A 28 -1.57 17.13 2.46
C ARG A 28 -1.55 15.89 3.34
N VAL A 29 -0.73 15.92 4.38
CA VAL A 29 -0.72 14.89 5.43
C VAL A 29 -2.09 14.86 6.11
N ALA A 30 -2.59 13.65 6.39
CA ALA A 30 -3.84 13.47 7.10
C ALA A 30 -3.70 13.96 8.56
N THR A 31 -4.57 14.89 8.98
CA THR A 31 -4.49 15.52 10.30
C THR A 31 -5.67 15.21 11.22
N TYR A 32 -6.66 14.44 10.76
CA TYR A 32 -7.86 14.09 11.54
C TYR A 32 -7.57 13.08 12.67
N ILE A 33 -6.42 12.39 12.63
CA ILE A 33 -5.88 11.56 13.72
C ILE A 33 -4.57 12.22 14.20
N PRO A 34 -4.41 12.53 15.50
CA PRO A 34 -3.23 13.23 16.03
C PRO A 34 -1.90 12.56 15.70
N GLU A 35 -1.85 11.22 15.70
CA GLU A 35 -0.66 10.44 15.39
C GLU A 35 -0.25 10.58 13.92
N LEU A 36 -1.21 10.67 13.00
CA LEU A 36 -0.94 10.88 11.56
C LEU A 36 -0.41 12.29 11.29
N ALA A 37 -0.88 13.29 12.04
CA ALA A 37 -0.45 14.67 11.90
C ALA A 37 1.05 14.89 12.20
N ARG A 38 1.69 13.92 12.89
CA ARG A 38 3.12 13.97 13.25
C ARG A 38 4.04 13.40 12.17
N VAL A 39 3.50 12.81 11.11
CA VAL A 39 4.29 12.20 10.04
C VAL A 39 4.84 13.30 9.12
N SER A 40 6.14 13.22 8.79
CA SER A 40 6.79 14.16 7.88
C SER A 40 6.20 14.05 6.46
N PRO A 41 5.85 15.18 5.80
CA PRO A 41 5.46 15.16 4.39
C PRO A 41 6.63 14.82 3.45
N ASP A 42 7.87 14.83 3.96
CA ASP A 42 9.06 14.51 3.16
C ASP A 42 9.38 13.00 3.16
N HIS A 43 8.63 12.19 3.91
CA HIS A 43 8.85 10.74 3.94
C HIS A 43 8.36 10.09 2.64
N PHE A 44 9.25 9.35 1.99
CA PHE A 44 8.92 8.58 0.80
C PHE A 44 9.81 7.35 0.70
N GLY A 45 9.20 6.18 0.62
CA GLY A 45 9.91 4.91 0.53
C GLY A 45 9.20 3.94 -0.42
N ILE A 46 10.00 3.16 -1.15
CA ILE A 46 9.51 2.10 -2.04
C ILE A 46 10.23 0.80 -1.68
N ALA A 47 9.48 -0.28 -1.54
CA ALA A 47 9.99 -1.63 -1.44
C ALA A 47 9.28 -2.54 -2.45
N VAL A 48 10.05 -3.34 -3.19
CA VAL A 48 9.55 -4.33 -4.14
C VAL A 48 10.07 -5.70 -3.71
N SER A 49 9.18 -6.62 -3.41
CA SER A 49 9.52 -8.02 -3.12
C SER A 49 9.01 -8.91 -4.23
N THR A 50 9.88 -9.75 -4.77
CA THR A 50 9.57 -10.61 -5.90
C THR A 50 9.17 -12.02 -5.47
N PRO A 51 8.50 -12.81 -6.33
CA PRO A 51 8.23 -14.22 -6.05
C PRO A 51 9.50 -15.07 -5.83
N GLY A 52 10.65 -14.64 -6.37
CA GLY A 52 11.95 -15.25 -6.14
C GLY A 52 12.56 -14.97 -4.76
N GLY A 53 11.91 -14.15 -3.93
CA GLY A 53 12.36 -13.79 -2.59
C GLY A 53 13.40 -12.67 -2.55
N ARG A 54 13.70 -12.03 -3.69
CA ARG A 54 14.53 -10.83 -3.72
C ARG A 54 13.71 -9.61 -3.32
N THR A 55 14.30 -8.74 -2.50
CA THR A 55 13.71 -7.48 -2.11
C THR A 55 14.63 -6.34 -2.52
N PHE A 56 14.05 -5.34 -3.18
CA PHE A 56 14.68 -4.08 -3.55
C PHE A 56 14.02 -2.96 -2.76
N ALA A 57 14.80 -2.02 -2.26
CA ALA A 57 14.28 -0.94 -1.42
C ALA A 57 15.07 0.35 -1.64
N THR A 58 14.39 1.48 -1.49
CA THR A 58 14.99 2.82 -1.56
C THR A 58 14.17 3.83 -0.76
N GLY A 59 14.79 4.97 -0.42
CA GLY A 59 14.19 5.99 0.43
C GLY A 59 13.88 5.47 1.84
N ASP A 60 12.75 5.89 2.41
CA ASP A 60 12.32 5.59 3.78
C ASP A 60 11.60 4.23 3.91
N ALA A 61 11.94 3.24 3.07
CA ALA A 61 11.23 1.97 2.96
C ALA A 61 11.19 1.13 4.26
N THR A 62 12.08 1.40 5.21
CA THR A 62 12.13 0.72 6.51
C THR A 62 11.44 1.50 7.62
N THR A 63 10.92 2.70 7.33
CA THR A 63 10.24 3.54 8.32
C THR A 63 8.85 2.99 8.62
N PRO A 64 8.55 2.59 9.87
CA PRO A 64 7.23 2.07 10.22
C PRO A 64 6.15 3.15 10.09
N PHE A 65 4.97 2.76 9.62
CA PHE A 65 3.78 3.61 9.57
C PHE A 65 2.50 2.80 9.82
N SER A 66 1.42 3.49 10.14
CA SER A 66 0.11 2.85 10.32
C SER A 66 -0.45 2.40 8.97
N ILE A 67 -0.81 1.12 8.85
CA ILE A 67 -1.35 0.56 7.60
C ILE A 67 -2.77 1.06 7.26
N GLN A 68 -3.48 1.68 8.21
CA GLN A 68 -4.81 2.29 7.99
C GLN A 68 -5.75 1.35 7.22
N SER A 69 -6.41 1.81 6.15
CA SER A 69 -7.37 1.01 5.38
C SER A 69 -6.76 -0.23 4.70
N ILE A 70 -5.43 -0.34 4.56
CA ILE A 70 -4.78 -1.56 4.05
C ILE A 70 -5.10 -2.76 4.98
N SER A 71 -5.33 -2.51 6.27
CA SER A 71 -5.76 -3.55 7.24
C SER A 71 -7.02 -4.31 6.80
N LYS A 72 -7.91 -3.69 6.03
CA LYS A 72 -9.17 -4.31 5.59
C LYS A 72 -8.93 -5.55 4.72
N LEU A 73 -7.87 -5.57 3.92
CA LEU A 73 -7.52 -6.74 3.09
C LEU A 73 -7.17 -7.95 3.96
N PHE A 74 -6.34 -7.74 4.99
CA PHE A 74 -5.96 -8.81 5.92
C PHE A 74 -7.14 -9.30 6.75
N THR A 75 -7.96 -8.37 7.26
CA THR A 75 -9.17 -8.71 8.00
C THR A 75 -10.18 -9.47 7.14
N LEU A 76 -10.37 -9.07 5.87
CA LEU A 76 -11.24 -9.78 4.94
C LEU A 76 -10.72 -11.20 4.66
N THR A 77 -9.42 -11.35 4.43
CA THR A 77 -8.80 -12.67 4.20
C THR A 77 -9.03 -13.61 5.38
N LEU A 78 -8.85 -13.11 6.61
CA LEU A 78 -9.14 -13.88 7.83
C LEU A 78 -10.63 -14.22 7.94
N ALA A 79 -11.52 -13.27 7.67
CA ALA A 79 -12.97 -13.51 7.70
C ALA A 79 -13.39 -14.58 6.68
N MET A 80 -12.83 -14.57 5.48
CA MET A 80 -13.08 -15.59 4.45
C MET A 80 -12.62 -16.98 4.91
N GLN A 81 -11.47 -17.08 5.58
CA GLN A 81 -11.00 -18.36 6.13
C GLN A 81 -11.92 -18.90 7.24
N LEU A 82 -12.53 -18.03 8.03
CA LEU A 82 -13.39 -18.42 9.15
C LEU A 82 -14.84 -18.72 8.73
N ALA A 83 -15.40 -17.93 7.82
CA ALA A 83 -16.83 -17.97 7.48
C ALA A 83 -17.13 -18.56 6.09
N GLY A 84 -16.12 -18.72 5.24
CA GLY A 84 -16.29 -19.22 3.87
C GLY A 84 -17.31 -18.39 3.08
N ASP A 85 -18.18 -19.07 2.35
CA ASP A 85 -19.14 -18.40 1.47
C ASP A 85 -20.26 -17.63 2.20
N SER A 86 -20.55 -17.99 3.46
CA SER A 86 -21.58 -17.29 4.26
C SER A 86 -21.26 -15.80 4.51
N LEU A 87 -19.98 -15.43 4.40
CA LEU A 87 -19.54 -14.03 4.49
C LEU A 87 -20.25 -13.12 3.47
N TRP A 88 -20.51 -13.66 2.28
CA TRP A 88 -21.09 -12.92 1.16
C TRP A 88 -22.59 -12.70 1.27
N GLU A 89 -23.26 -13.33 2.24
CA GLU A 89 -24.63 -12.99 2.60
C GLU A 89 -24.71 -11.62 3.30
N ARG A 90 -23.56 -11.11 3.79
CA ARG A 90 -23.46 -9.87 4.57
C ARG A 90 -22.58 -8.80 3.91
N LEU A 91 -21.84 -9.17 2.88
CA LEU A 91 -20.90 -8.28 2.17
C LEU A 91 -21.12 -8.41 0.67
N ASP A 92 -21.21 -7.27 0.00
CA ASP A 92 -21.21 -7.20 -1.45
C ASP A 92 -19.79 -7.32 -2.02
N ARG A 93 -19.73 -7.81 -3.26
CA ARG A 93 -18.48 -8.02 -4.01
C ARG A 93 -18.23 -6.92 -5.05
N GLU A 94 -19.26 -6.15 -5.37
CA GLU A 94 -19.21 -5.13 -6.41
C GLU A 94 -18.81 -3.75 -5.84
N PRO A 95 -18.11 -2.92 -6.63
CA PRO A 95 -17.90 -1.52 -6.26
C PRO A 95 -19.25 -0.80 -6.08
N SER A 96 -19.31 0.13 -5.13
CA SER A 96 -20.56 0.83 -4.76
C SER A 96 -21.16 1.74 -5.85
N GLY A 97 -20.46 1.96 -6.97
CA GLY A 97 -20.84 2.89 -8.06
C GLY A 97 -20.83 4.38 -7.68
N ASN A 98 -20.93 4.69 -6.39
CA ASN A 98 -20.89 6.02 -5.81
C ASN A 98 -19.50 6.35 -5.26
N PRO A 99 -19.18 7.65 -5.03
CA PRO A 99 -17.93 8.03 -4.36
C PRO A 99 -17.75 7.29 -3.03
N PHE A 100 -16.51 6.92 -2.71
CA PHE A 100 -16.17 6.10 -1.54
C PHE A 100 -16.69 6.66 -0.20
N ASN A 101 -16.88 7.99 -0.11
CA ASN A 101 -17.39 8.70 1.06
C ASN A 101 -18.89 9.08 0.97
N SER A 102 -19.66 8.40 0.11
CA SER A 102 -21.10 8.60 0.03
C SER A 102 -21.82 7.80 1.14
N LEU A 103 -22.74 8.46 1.84
CA LEU A 103 -23.61 7.86 2.87
C LEU A 103 -24.90 7.34 2.24
N VAL A 104 -24.81 6.62 1.12
CA VAL A 104 -25.97 5.97 0.49
C VAL A 104 -26.47 4.82 1.35
#